data_AF-A0A1M4S0I4-F1
#
_entry.id   AF-A0A1M4S0I4-F1
#
_cell.length_a   1.000
_cell.length_b   1.000
_cell.length_c   1.000
_cell.angle_alpha   90.00
_cell.angle_beta   90.00
_cell.angle_gamma   90.00
#
_symmetry.space_group_name_H-M   'P 1'
#
loop_
_entity.id
_entity.type
_entity.pdbx_description
1 polymer ?
#
loop_
_entity_poly.entity_id
_entity_poly.type
_entity_poly.pdbx_seq_one_letter_code
_entity_poly.pdbx_strand_id
1 'polypeptide(L)' 'MGRGRQKAKATKVARKLKYFSPETDYAALERELATASSAASPDVESDDDMYEELAAKYAVDDDWDDEDA' A
#
# COMPACT_ATOMS: atom_id res chain seq x y z
N MET A 1 38.78 17.57 -11.97
CA MET A 1 38.17 17.31 -13.30
C MET A 1 37.17 16.12 -13.31
N GLY A 2 36.43 15.84 -12.23
CA GLY A 2 35.56 14.65 -12.15
C GLY A 2 34.14 14.84 -11.61
N ARG A 3 33.79 16.03 -11.07
CA ARG A 3 32.50 16.28 -10.42
C ARG A 3 31.32 16.34 -11.40
N GLY A 4 31.51 16.87 -12.61
CA GLY A 4 30.44 16.97 -13.62
C GLY A 4 29.91 15.60 -14.08
N ARG A 5 30.81 14.62 -14.25
CA ARG A 5 30.43 13.23 -14.61
C ARG A 5 29.67 12.55 -13.48
N GLN A 6 30.09 12.74 -12.23
CA GLN A 6 29.38 12.20 -11.07
C GLN A 6 27.98 12.83 -10.94
N LYS A 7 27.87 14.15 -11.09
CA LYS A 7 26.58 14.86 -11.06
C LYS A 7 25.63 14.35 -12.16
N ALA A 8 26.12 14.15 -13.38
CA ALA A 8 25.32 13.60 -14.48
C ALA A 8 24.89 12.15 -14.24
N LYS A 9 25.77 11.31 -13.66
CA LYS A 9 25.39 9.94 -13.26
C LYS A 9 24.33 9.95 -12.17
N ALA A 10 24.51 10.79 -11.15
CA ALA A 10 23.57 10.92 -10.03
C ALA A 10 22.19 11.37 -10.49
N THR A 11 22.09 12.39 -11.35
CA THR A 11 20.79 12.85 -11.89
C THR A 11 20.12 11.80 -12.75
N LYS A 12 20.88 11.02 -13.53
CA LYS A 12 20.35 9.89 -14.30
C LYS A 12 19.78 8.79 -13.39
N VAL A 13 20.49 8.44 -12.31
CA VAL A 13 20.03 7.45 -11.33
C VAL A 13 18.80 7.98 -10.58
N ALA A 14 18.82 9.22 -10.10
CA ALA A 14 17.70 9.83 -9.40
C ALA A 14 16.44 9.87 -10.28
N ARG A 15 16.57 10.18 -11.57
CA ARG A 15 15.45 10.13 -12.51
C ARG A 15 14.92 8.71 -12.68
N LYS A 16 15.82 7.73 -12.83
CA LYS A 16 15.40 6.33 -12.89
C LYS A 16 14.61 5.97 -11.65
N LEU A 17 15.12 6.25 -10.44
CA LEU A 17 14.43 5.95 -9.19
C LEU A 17 13.09 6.67 -9.06
N LYS A 18 13.02 7.97 -9.43
CA LYS A 18 11.80 8.77 -9.33
C LYS A 18 10.67 8.24 -10.24
N TYR A 19 11.03 7.76 -11.42
CA TYR A 19 10.07 7.30 -12.42
C TYR A 19 10.16 5.78 -12.63
N PHE A 20 10.75 5.05 -11.68
CA PHE A 20 10.81 3.60 -11.72
C PHE A 20 9.47 3.09 -11.21
N SER A 21 8.69 2.54 -12.14
CA SER A 21 7.59 1.65 -11.79
C SER A 21 8.12 0.23 -11.92
N PRO A 22 8.22 -0.55 -10.83
CA PRO A 22 8.51 -1.97 -10.95
C PRO A 22 7.40 -2.65 -11.76
N GLU A 23 7.78 -3.63 -12.57
CA GLU A 23 6.81 -4.54 -13.18
C GLU A 23 6.33 -5.51 -12.10
N THR A 24 5.01 -5.64 -11.97
CA THR A 24 4.38 -6.55 -11.01
C THR A 24 4.10 -7.88 -11.69
N ASP A 25 4.58 -8.98 -11.11
CA ASP A 25 4.23 -10.33 -11.57
C ASP A 25 2.85 -10.72 -11.01
N TYR A 26 1.82 -10.53 -11.84
CA TYR A 26 0.44 -10.84 -11.48
C TYR A 26 0.22 -12.34 -11.23
N ALA A 27 0.96 -13.21 -11.92
CA ALA A 27 0.80 -14.66 -11.75
C ALA A 27 1.35 -15.15 -10.41
N ALA A 28 2.40 -14.51 -9.90
CA ALA A 28 2.90 -14.75 -8.55
C ALA A 28 1.89 -14.25 -7.49
N LEU A 29 1.38 -13.02 -7.66
CA LEU A 29 0.40 -12.41 -6.76
C LEU A 29 -0.87 -13.25 -6.61
N GLU A 30 -1.43 -13.73 -7.72
CA GLU A 30 -2.63 -14.58 -7.71
C GLU A 30 -2.43 -15.86 -6.89
N ARG A 31 -1.26 -16.50 -7.00
CA ARG A 31 -0.95 -17.70 -6.23
C ARG A 31 -0.84 -17.42 -4.74
N GLU A 32 -0.22 -16.30 -4.37
CA GLU A 32 -0.11 -15.88 -2.97
C GLU A 32 -1.49 -15.60 -2.37
N LEU A 33 -2.36 -14.88 -3.09
CA LEU A 33 -3.73 -14.59 -2.65
C LEU A 33 -4.58 -15.86 -2.53
N ALA A 34 -4.52 -16.76 -3.51
CA ALA A 34 -5.24 -18.04 -3.46
C ALA A 34 -4.76 -18.94 -2.31
N THR A 35 -3.47 -18.86 -1.95
CA THR A 35 -2.93 -19.61 -0.82
C THR A 35 -3.34 -18.98 0.51
N ALA A 36 -3.32 -17.65 0.60
CA ALA A 36 -3.77 -16.91 1.78
C ALA A 36 -5.27 -17.14 2.06
N SER A 37 -6.11 -17.12 1.02
CA SER A 37 -7.55 -17.39 1.16
C SER A 37 -7.86 -18.83 1.56
N SER A 38 -7.01 -19.79 1.17
CA SER A 38 -7.16 -21.20 1.57
C SER A 38 -6.63 -21.49 2.98
N ALA A 39 -5.74 -20.64 3.51
CA ALA A 39 -5.20 -20.74 4.86
C ALA A 39 -6.08 -20.01 5.91
N ALA A 40 -6.98 -19.13 5.47
CA ALA A 40 -8.06 -18.60 6.28
C ALA A 40 -8.98 -19.77 6.68
N SER A 41 -8.96 -20.11 7.97
CA SER A 41 -9.74 -21.22 8.51
C SER A 41 -11.24 -20.99 8.28
N PRO A 42 -12.10 -22.03 8.24
CA PRO A 42 -13.54 -21.87 8.01
C PRO A 42 -14.31 -21.17 9.16
N ASP A 43 -13.61 -20.68 10.19
CA ASP A 43 -14.16 -19.98 11.36
C ASP A 43 -13.96 -18.46 11.28
N VAL A 44 -13.51 -17.96 10.13
CA VAL A 44 -13.32 -16.53 9.89
C VAL A 44 -14.72 -15.94 9.67
N GLU A 45 -15.15 -15.07 10.59
CA GLU A 45 -16.32 -14.19 10.42
C GLU A 45 -16.29 -13.58 9.02
N SER A 46 -17.45 -13.28 8.44
CA SER A 46 -17.51 -12.80 7.05
C SER A 46 -16.56 -11.62 6.88
N ASP A 47 -15.91 -11.50 5.71
CA ASP A 47 -15.07 -10.33 5.41
C ASP A 47 -15.82 -9.02 5.71
N ASP A 48 -17.15 -9.02 5.54
CA ASP A 48 -18.04 -7.91 5.92
C ASP A 48 -18.01 -7.60 7.43
N ASP A 49 -18.10 -8.61 8.30
CA ASP A 49 -18.09 -8.46 9.76
C ASP A 49 -16.74 -7.87 10.23
N MET A 50 -15.64 -8.39 9.68
CA MET A 50 -14.30 -7.87 9.95
C MET A 50 -14.12 -6.42 9.47
N TYR A 51 -14.72 -6.08 8.32
CA TYR A 51 -14.65 -4.74 7.77
C TYR A 51 -15.48 -3.75 8.62
N GLU A 52 -16.64 -4.19 9.10
CA GLU A 52 -17.54 -3.41 9.95
C GLU A 52 -16.89 -3.11 11.32
N GLU A 53 -16.23 -4.10 11.93
CA GLU A 53 -15.46 -3.89 13.17
C GLU A 53 -14.29 -2.92 12.96
N LEU A 54 -13.56 -3.06 11.85
CA LEU A 54 -12.44 -2.18 11.52
C LEU A 54 -12.91 -0.74 11.26
N ALA A 55 -14.03 -0.58 10.56
CA ALA A 55 -14.65 0.70 10.31
C ALA A 55 -15.09 1.36 11.62
N ALA A 56 -15.73 0.62 12.52
CA ALA A 56 -16.11 1.12 13.84
C ALA A 56 -14.90 1.54 14.68
N LYS A 57 -13.79 0.78 14.63
CA LYS A 57 -12.56 1.09 15.38
C LYS A 57 -11.88 2.39 14.94
N TYR A 58 -11.94 2.72 13.66
CA TYR A 58 -11.31 3.90 13.08
C TYR A 58 -12.29 4.99 12.65
N ALA A 59 -13.58 4.82 12.95
CA ALA A 59 -14.52 5.91 12.97
C ALA A 59 -14.07 6.87 14.09
N VAL A 60 -13.17 7.78 13.74
CA VAL A 60 -12.94 9.00 14.50
C VAL A 60 -14.27 9.72 14.45
N ASP A 61 -14.92 9.86 15.62
CA ASP A 61 -16.17 10.60 15.74
C ASP A 61 -16.09 11.86 14.88
N ASP A 62 -17.04 12.03 13.99
CA ASP A 62 -17.25 13.18 13.10
C ASP A 62 -17.59 14.47 13.90
N ASP A 63 -17.15 14.54 15.17
CA ASP A 63 -17.39 15.59 16.16
C ASP A 63 -16.31 16.69 16.11
N TRP A 64 -15.49 16.71 15.06
CA TRP A 64 -14.47 17.74 14.83
C TRP A 64 -14.95 18.90 13.95
N ASP A 65 -16.26 19.02 13.67
CA ASP A 65 -16.81 20.04 12.75
C ASP A 65 -17.72 21.09 13.44
N ASP A 66 -17.67 21.25 14.78
CA ASP A 66 -18.49 22.25 15.49
C ASP A 66 -17.72 23.11 16.54
N GLU A 67 -16.45 23.43 16.27
CA GLU A 67 -15.72 24.50 16.99
C GLU A 67 -15.12 25.55 16.03
N ASP A 68 -15.98 26.22 15.26
CA ASP A 68 -15.67 27.54 14.67
C ASP A 68 -17.00 28.33 14.51
N ALA A 69 -17.53 28.85 15.63
CA ALA A 69 -18.63 29.81 15.68
C ALA A 69 -18.28 31.04 16.53
#